data_AF-A0A8H4J7L8-F1
#
_entry.id   AF-A0A8H4J7L8-F1
#
_cell.length_a   1.000
_cell.length_b   1.000
_cell.length_c   1.000
_cell.angle_alpha   90.00
_cell.angle_beta   90.00
_cell.angle_gamma   90.00
#
_symmetry.space_group_name_H-M   'P 1'
#
loop_
_entity.id
_entity.type
_entity.pdbx_description
1 polymer ?
#
loop_
_entity_poly.entity_id
_entity_poly.type
_entity_poly.pdbx_seq_one_letter_code
_entity_poly.pdbx_strand_id
1 'polypeptide(L)'
;MATQASNGDGPVGQEKINTDIITLTRFLTEEQVKVKEATGDFTLLCHALQFAFKSISYYIRRASLINLSGLAGSSNTTGDDQKKLDVIGNDIFIAAMKSSGKVRILVSEEEEDAIAFDEHPNARYAVACDPIDGSSNLDAGVSVGTIFGVFKLPEGAKGTKEDMLLPGTELVASGFTMYGASAQLVMTMKGGSVNGFTLDQSLGEFILTHPDMRIPRSRAIYSVNEGNSLYWEEPVKEYVNSLKYPGENGKPYSARYIGSMVADAYRTLLYGGIFAYPADKKSPKGKLRIMYECGPMAQVFENAGGQAVNSKMERMLEVAPQHIHDRSGIFLGSYDEVQKVIDIHAKHAK
;
A
#
# COMPACT_ATOMS: atom_id res chain seq x y z
N MET A 1 -31.64 -50.20 -25.52
CA MET A 1 -31.60 -48.72 -25.44
C MET A 1 -30.14 -48.32 -25.32
N ALA A 2 -29.66 -47.54 -26.28
CA ALA A 2 -28.25 -47.22 -26.42
C ALA A 2 -27.80 -46.22 -25.35
N THR A 3 -26.80 -46.59 -24.56
CA THR A 3 -25.96 -45.66 -23.80
C THR A 3 -24.98 -45.02 -24.77
N GLN A 4 -25.19 -43.75 -25.08
CA GLN A 4 -24.20 -42.91 -25.75
C GLN A 4 -23.02 -42.72 -24.78
N ALA A 5 -21.88 -43.33 -25.12
CA ALA A 5 -20.59 -42.96 -24.56
C ALA A 5 -20.21 -41.59 -25.12
N SER A 6 -20.01 -40.60 -24.25
CA SER A 6 -19.44 -39.30 -24.62
C SER A 6 -17.96 -39.50 -24.96
N ASN A 7 -17.62 -39.25 -26.23
CA ASN A 7 -16.26 -39.25 -26.73
C ASN A 7 -15.42 -38.14 -26.07
N GLY A 8 -14.40 -38.58 -25.34
CA GLY A 8 -13.05 -38.00 -25.28
C GLY A 8 -12.90 -36.49 -25.21
N ASP A 9 -12.85 -35.94 -23.99
CA ASP A 9 -12.01 -34.77 -23.73
C ASP A 9 -10.55 -35.19 -23.91
N GLY A 10 -9.88 -34.60 -24.88
CA GLY A 10 -8.43 -34.79 -25.08
C GLY A 10 -7.62 -34.29 -23.88
N PRO A 11 -6.35 -34.70 -23.72
CA PRO A 11 -5.52 -34.39 -22.55
C PRO A 11 -5.12 -32.91 -22.41
N VAL A 12 -5.54 -32.04 -23.32
CA VAL A 12 -5.23 -30.62 -23.33
C VAL A 12 -6.49 -29.86 -22.96
N GLY A 13 -6.53 -29.33 -21.73
CA GLY A 13 -7.65 -28.53 -21.25
C GLY A 13 -7.96 -27.36 -22.19
N GLN A 14 -9.24 -27.14 -22.48
CA GLN A 14 -9.69 -26.00 -23.27
C GLN A 14 -9.69 -24.72 -22.42
N GLU A 15 -8.52 -24.13 -22.19
CA GLU A 15 -8.48 -22.74 -21.73
C GLU A 15 -8.92 -21.82 -22.89
N LYS A 16 -9.98 -21.05 -22.67
CA LYS A 16 -10.42 -20.03 -23.63
C LYS A 16 -9.40 -18.89 -23.66
N ILE A 17 -8.86 -18.59 -24.84
CA ILE A 17 -7.99 -17.43 -25.03
C ILE A 17 -8.80 -16.16 -24.79
N ASN A 18 -8.41 -15.35 -23.80
CA ASN A 18 -8.98 -14.02 -23.60
C ASN A 18 -8.24 -12.99 -24.46
N THR A 19 -8.91 -12.44 -25.47
CA THR A 19 -8.38 -11.37 -26.32
C THR A 19 -8.80 -9.98 -25.85
N ASP A 20 -9.78 -9.87 -24.95
CA ASP A 20 -10.24 -8.59 -24.38
C ASP A 20 -9.52 -8.31 -23.07
N ILE A 21 -8.29 -7.80 -23.21
CA ILE A 21 -7.42 -7.49 -22.08
C ILE A 21 -7.63 -6.03 -21.67
N ILE A 22 -7.87 -5.81 -20.37
CA ILE A 22 -7.98 -4.47 -19.80
C ILE A 22 -6.63 -4.12 -19.16
N THR A 23 -5.86 -3.28 -19.85
CA THR A 23 -4.62 -2.70 -19.29
C THR A 23 -4.94 -1.58 -18.32
N LEU A 24 -4.01 -1.24 -17.43
CA LEU A 24 -4.14 -0.08 -16.55
C LEU A 24 -4.37 1.21 -17.35
N THR A 25 -3.63 1.41 -18.44
CA THR A 25 -3.80 2.56 -19.35
C THR A 25 -5.24 2.65 -19.89
N ARG A 26 -5.79 1.52 -20.35
CA ARG A 26 -7.18 1.45 -20.83
C ARG A 26 -8.17 1.77 -19.70
N PHE A 27 -8.00 1.11 -18.55
CA PHE A 27 -8.85 1.32 -17.38
C PHE A 27 -8.90 2.80 -16.97
N LEU A 28 -7.75 3.45 -16.82
CA LEU A 28 -7.67 4.87 -16.43
C LEU A 28 -8.30 5.80 -17.47
N THR A 29 -8.12 5.49 -18.75
CA THR A 29 -8.73 6.26 -19.85
C THR A 29 -10.26 6.13 -19.83
N GLU A 30 -10.78 4.93 -19.60
CA GLU A 30 -12.22 4.68 -19.46
C GLU A 30 -12.81 5.34 -18.21
N GLU A 31 -12.11 5.32 -17.07
CA GLU A 31 -12.52 6.02 -15.85
C GLU A 31 -12.50 7.55 -16.02
N GLN A 32 -11.51 8.10 -16.73
CA GLN A 32 -11.43 9.54 -17.01
C GLN A 32 -12.69 10.06 -17.71
N VAL A 33 -13.21 9.32 -18.70
CA VAL A 33 -14.40 9.71 -19.48
C VAL A 33 -15.65 9.83 -18.58
N LYS A 34 -15.69 9.12 -17.45
CA LYS A 34 -16.82 9.18 -16.50
C LYS A 34 -16.83 10.47 -15.67
N VAL A 35 -15.72 11.19 -15.61
CA VAL A 35 -15.55 12.41 -14.81
C VAL A 35 -15.55 13.63 -15.70
N LYS A 36 -16.66 14.38 -15.72
CA LYS A 36 -16.85 15.54 -16.63
C LYS A 36 -15.76 16.61 -16.55
N GLU A 37 -15.17 16.82 -15.36
CA GLU A 37 -14.15 17.84 -15.13
C GLU A 37 -12.71 17.32 -15.30
N ALA A 38 -12.53 16.05 -15.66
CA ALA A 38 -11.20 15.48 -15.82
C ALA A 38 -10.52 16.01 -17.10
N THR A 39 -9.40 16.70 -16.92
CA THR A 39 -8.60 17.25 -18.03
C THR A 39 -7.59 16.25 -18.62
N GLY A 40 -7.41 15.10 -17.97
CA GLY A 40 -6.38 14.10 -18.29
C GLY A 40 -5.08 14.22 -17.52
N ASP A 41 -4.87 15.29 -16.73
CA ASP A 41 -3.65 15.44 -15.92
C ASP A 41 -3.46 14.29 -14.92
N PHE A 42 -4.55 13.86 -14.25
CA PHE A 42 -4.50 12.74 -13.33
C PHE A 42 -4.09 11.43 -14.04
N THR A 43 -4.66 11.17 -15.22
CA THR A 43 -4.33 9.99 -16.03
C THR A 43 -2.86 9.99 -16.44
N LEU A 44 -2.33 11.14 -16.85
CA LEU A 44 -0.90 11.29 -17.16
C LEU A 44 0.00 11.05 -15.94
N LEU A 45 -0.40 11.53 -14.76
CA LEU A 45 0.29 11.21 -13.51
C LEU A 45 0.27 9.70 -13.22
N CYS A 46 -0.87 9.04 -13.38
CA CYS A 46 -0.98 7.59 -13.19
C CYS A 46 -0.11 6.80 -14.18
N HIS A 47 0.06 7.27 -15.43
CA HIS A 47 1.01 6.66 -16.37
C HIS A 47 2.46 6.81 -15.90
N ALA A 48 2.83 7.95 -15.31
CA ALA A 48 4.16 8.14 -14.72
C ALA A 48 4.39 7.21 -13.51
N LEU A 49 3.39 7.05 -12.65
CA LEU A 49 3.41 6.07 -11.55
C LEU A 49 3.59 4.65 -12.09
N GLN A 50 2.81 4.26 -13.10
CA GLN A 50 2.93 2.96 -13.77
C GLN A 50 4.36 2.72 -14.27
N PHE A 51 4.97 3.72 -14.91
CA PHE A 51 6.35 3.62 -15.39
C PHE A 51 7.35 3.41 -14.24
N ALA A 52 7.22 4.16 -13.14
CA ALA A 52 8.06 4.00 -11.96
C ALA A 52 7.96 2.57 -11.39
N PHE A 53 6.73 2.04 -11.22
CA PHE A 53 6.52 0.70 -10.67
C PHE A 53 7.12 -0.40 -11.56
N LYS A 54 6.99 -0.28 -12.88
CA LYS A 54 7.60 -1.23 -13.83
C LYS A 54 9.13 -1.21 -13.73
N SER A 55 9.71 0.00 -13.67
CA SER A 55 11.14 0.20 -13.57
C SER A 55 11.71 -0.33 -12.25
N ILE A 56 11.06 -0.03 -11.12
CA ILE A 56 11.43 -0.55 -9.80
C ILE A 56 11.33 -2.09 -9.79
N SER A 57 10.24 -2.66 -10.31
CA SER A 57 10.09 -4.13 -10.41
C SER A 57 11.22 -4.78 -11.21
N TYR A 58 11.65 -4.15 -12.30
CA TYR A 58 12.77 -4.62 -13.12
C TYR A 58 14.09 -4.67 -12.32
N TYR A 59 14.41 -3.61 -11.57
CA TYR A 59 15.64 -3.57 -10.77
C TYR A 59 15.60 -4.56 -9.59
N ILE A 60 14.47 -4.65 -8.88
CA ILE A 60 14.29 -5.62 -7.78
C ILE A 60 14.52 -7.06 -8.27
N ARG A 61 13.92 -7.44 -9.41
CA ARG A 61 14.06 -8.81 -9.97
C ARG A 61 15.50 -9.16 -10.38
N ARG A 62 16.34 -8.15 -10.56
CA ARG A 62 17.73 -8.30 -10.99
C ARG A 62 18.73 -7.96 -9.89
N ALA A 63 18.27 -7.61 -8.69
CA ALA A 63 19.09 -7.05 -7.62
C ALA A 63 20.41 -7.81 -7.40
N SER A 64 20.33 -9.14 -7.25
CA SER A 64 21.49 -10.01 -7.05
C SER A 64 22.36 -10.19 -8.29
N LEU A 65 21.80 -10.03 -9.50
CA LEU A 65 22.53 -10.19 -10.77
C LEU A 65 23.38 -8.97 -11.11
N ILE A 66 22.99 -7.79 -10.64
CA ILE A 66 23.65 -6.51 -10.94
C ILE A 66 24.24 -5.84 -9.69
N ASN A 67 24.47 -6.61 -8.62
CA ASN A 67 25.11 -6.17 -7.37
C ASN A 67 24.46 -4.94 -6.72
N LEU A 68 23.12 -4.89 -6.76
CA LEU A 68 22.33 -3.87 -6.09
C LEU A 68 21.91 -4.25 -4.67
N SER A 69 22.28 -5.45 -4.20
CA SER A 69 22.15 -5.85 -2.80
C SER A 69 23.22 -5.18 -1.91
N GLY A 70 22.87 -5.01 -0.64
CA GLY A 70 23.73 -4.36 0.36
C GLY A 70 23.63 -2.83 0.44
N LEU A 71 24.46 -2.28 1.34
CA LEU A 71 24.43 -0.88 1.76
C LEU A 71 24.90 0.09 0.66
N ALA A 72 24.23 1.25 0.57
CA ALA A 72 24.65 2.37 -0.28
C ALA A 72 25.81 3.17 0.32
N GLY A 73 26.06 3.02 1.63
CA GLY A 73 27.13 3.72 2.37
C GLY A 73 26.67 4.98 3.11
N SER A 74 25.37 5.29 3.08
CA SER A 74 24.69 6.37 3.80
C SER A 74 23.64 5.81 4.76
N SER A 75 23.42 6.47 5.90
CA SER A 75 22.23 6.26 6.75
C SER A 75 21.15 7.26 6.36
N ASN A 76 19.90 6.83 6.18
CA ASN A 76 18.80 7.73 5.85
C ASN A 76 18.31 8.50 7.10
N THR A 77 17.49 9.54 6.88
CA THR A 77 17.01 10.47 7.93
C THR A 77 16.11 9.80 8.97
N THR A 78 15.59 8.61 8.66
CA THR A 78 14.73 7.78 9.49
C THR A 78 15.52 6.86 10.43
N GLY A 79 16.85 6.79 10.26
CA GLY A 79 17.81 6.05 11.08
C GLY A 79 18.04 4.61 10.65
N ASP A 80 17.54 4.21 9.47
CA ASP A 80 17.78 2.91 8.87
C ASP A 80 19.02 2.95 7.94
N ASP A 81 19.66 1.79 7.77
CA ASP A 81 20.80 1.65 6.87
C ASP A 81 20.32 1.65 5.40
N GLN A 82 20.63 2.69 4.62
CA GLN A 82 20.09 2.86 3.28
C GLN A 82 20.70 1.83 2.31
N LYS A 83 19.85 1.08 1.61
CA LYS A 83 20.30 0.12 0.59
C LYS A 83 20.40 0.78 -0.77
N LYS A 84 21.25 0.23 -1.66
CA LYS A 84 21.41 0.77 -3.02
C LYS A 84 20.11 0.77 -3.83
N LEU A 85 19.25 -0.22 -3.58
CA LEU A 85 17.93 -0.32 -4.22
C LEU A 85 16.95 0.73 -3.73
N ASP A 86 17.09 1.20 -2.51
CA ASP A 86 16.28 2.28 -1.96
C ASP A 86 16.59 3.59 -2.70
N VAL A 87 17.89 3.89 -2.86
CA VAL A 87 18.37 5.05 -3.64
C VAL A 87 17.88 4.99 -5.09
N ILE A 88 18.06 3.85 -5.77
CA ILE A 88 17.63 3.69 -7.16
C ILE A 88 16.10 3.77 -7.29
N GLY A 89 15.36 3.17 -6.35
CA GLY A 89 13.91 3.22 -6.32
C GLY A 89 13.40 4.66 -6.17
N ASN A 90 13.99 5.41 -5.25
CA ASN A 90 13.72 6.81 -5.02
C ASN A 90 14.03 7.67 -6.25
N ASP A 91 15.23 7.54 -6.84
CA ASP A 91 15.65 8.29 -8.03
C ASP A 91 14.70 8.06 -9.22
N ILE A 92 14.32 6.80 -9.47
CA ILE A 92 13.35 6.43 -10.52
C ILE A 92 12.01 7.11 -10.26
N PHE A 93 11.53 7.05 -9.01
CA PHE A 93 10.25 7.62 -8.64
C PHE A 93 10.26 9.15 -8.80
N ILE A 94 11.27 9.84 -8.28
CA ILE A 94 11.45 11.29 -8.41
C ILE A 94 11.49 11.68 -9.88
N ALA A 95 12.30 11.01 -10.70
CA ALA A 95 12.43 11.32 -12.13
C ALA A 95 11.11 11.12 -12.88
N ALA A 96 10.35 10.07 -12.56
CA ALA A 96 9.04 9.82 -13.16
C ALA A 96 8.02 10.90 -12.77
N MET A 97 7.95 11.27 -11.48
CA MET A 97 7.03 12.30 -11.00
C MET A 97 7.36 13.66 -11.58
N LYS A 98 8.65 14.02 -11.61
CA LYS A 98 9.15 15.23 -12.23
C LYS A 98 8.77 15.31 -13.71
N SER A 99 9.13 14.28 -14.48
CA SER A 99 8.89 14.25 -15.94
C SER A 99 7.41 14.20 -16.34
N SER A 100 6.51 13.81 -15.42
CA SER A 100 5.06 13.87 -15.67
C SER A 100 4.57 15.29 -15.97
N GLY A 101 5.22 16.31 -15.39
CA GLY A 101 4.74 17.70 -15.43
C GLY A 101 3.44 17.94 -14.65
N LYS A 102 2.95 16.96 -13.89
CA LYS A 102 1.65 17.00 -13.18
C LYS A 102 1.77 17.05 -11.67
N VAL A 103 2.97 16.85 -11.14
CA VAL A 103 3.28 16.93 -9.71
C VAL A 103 3.97 18.26 -9.42
N ARG A 104 3.49 18.99 -8.42
CA ARG A 104 4.10 20.24 -7.93
C ARG A 104 5.05 19.99 -6.77
N ILE A 105 4.70 19.06 -5.88
CA ILE A 105 5.48 18.69 -4.71
C ILE A 105 5.43 17.18 -4.46
N LEU A 106 6.58 16.61 -4.10
CA LEU A 106 6.77 15.20 -3.78
C LEU A 106 7.33 15.06 -2.36
N VAL A 107 6.75 14.17 -1.56
CA VAL A 107 7.31 13.71 -0.28
C VAL A 107 7.72 12.25 -0.45
N SER A 108 8.98 11.94 -0.21
CA SER A 108 9.50 10.57 -0.25
C SER A 108 9.95 10.15 1.14
N GLU A 109 9.85 8.86 1.46
CA GLU A 109 10.42 8.30 2.68
C GLU A 109 11.95 8.50 2.77
N GLU A 110 12.62 8.51 1.61
CA GLU A 110 14.08 8.57 1.48
C GLU A 110 14.67 9.99 1.46
N GLU A 111 13.81 11.02 1.51
CA GLU A 111 14.19 12.44 1.42
C GLU A 111 13.84 13.16 2.72
N GLU A 112 14.73 14.02 3.24
CA GLU A 112 14.47 14.76 4.49
C GLU A 112 13.43 15.88 4.32
N ASP A 113 13.47 16.52 3.16
CA ASP A 113 12.61 17.64 2.81
C ASP A 113 11.71 17.26 1.63
N ALA A 114 10.57 17.96 1.53
CA ALA A 114 9.70 17.82 0.37
C ALA A 114 10.38 18.41 -0.88
N ILE A 115 10.28 17.71 -1.99
CA ILE A 115 10.84 18.12 -3.28
C ILE A 115 9.80 18.94 -4.04
N ALA A 116 10.06 20.23 -4.23
CA ALA A 116 9.27 21.10 -5.09
C ALA A 116 9.79 21.04 -6.54
N PHE A 117 8.88 20.84 -7.50
CA PHE A 117 9.20 20.90 -8.93
C PHE A 117 8.85 22.28 -9.47
N ASP A 118 9.78 23.22 -9.37
CA ASP A 118 9.59 24.64 -9.73
C ASP A 118 9.48 24.86 -11.25
N GLU A 119 9.90 23.90 -12.07
CA GLU A 119 9.62 23.89 -13.52
C GLU A 119 8.14 23.62 -13.85
N HIS A 120 7.34 23.22 -12.86
CA HIS A 120 5.92 22.89 -13.00
C HIS A 120 5.06 23.68 -12.00
N PRO A 121 5.08 25.03 -12.03
CA PRO A 121 4.41 25.86 -11.02
C PRO A 121 2.88 25.72 -11.05
N ASN A 122 2.31 25.30 -12.19
CA ASN A 122 0.87 25.10 -12.38
C ASN A 122 0.42 23.64 -12.21
N ALA A 123 1.33 22.74 -11.82
CA ALA A 123 0.96 21.35 -11.53
C ALA A 123 -0.02 21.31 -10.34
N ARG A 124 -1.03 20.45 -10.45
CA ARG A 124 -2.19 20.44 -9.54
C ARG A 124 -2.14 19.34 -8.50
N TYR A 125 -1.19 18.41 -8.62
CA TYR A 125 -1.09 17.26 -7.74
C TYR A 125 0.15 17.34 -6.87
N ALA A 126 0.03 16.67 -5.74
CA ALA A 126 1.14 16.34 -4.90
C ALA A 126 1.15 14.84 -4.61
N VAL A 127 2.33 14.28 -4.42
CA VAL A 127 2.52 12.84 -4.22
C VAL A 127 3.30 12.61 -2.94
N ALA A 128 2.87 11.64 -2.14
CA ALA A 128 3.65 11.08 -1.05
C ALA A 128 3.95 9.62 -1.38
N CYS A 129 5.20 9.16 -1.20
CA CYS A 129 5.56 7.79 -1.49
C CYS A 129 6.56 7.19 -0.50
N ASP A 130 6.45 5.87 -0.37
CA ASP A 130 7.52 4.99 0.10
C ASP A 130 7.99 4.22 -1.14
N PRO A 131 9.16 4.56 -1.71
CA PRO A 131 9.66 3.92 -2.92
C PRO A 131 9.88 2.41 -2.76
N ILE A 132 10.37 1.96 -1.60
CA ILE A 132 10.72 0.56 -1.30
C ILE A 132 10.33 0.20 0.15
N ASP A 133 9.04 -0.08 0.38
CA ASP A 133 8.56 -0.64 1.64
C ASP A 133 9.15 -2.03 1.87
N GLY A 134 9.63 -2.24 3.09
CA GLY A 134 10.22 -3.51 3.50
C GLY A 134 11.62 -3.75 2.96
N SER A 135 12.36 -2.70 2.57
CA SER A 135 13.74 -2.75 2.08
C SER A 135 14.67 -3.67 2.90
N SER A 136 14.50 -3.71 4.22
CA SER A 136 15.23 -4.62 5.13
C SER A 136 15.16 -6.10 4.70
N ASN A 137 14.07 -6.53 4.07
CA ASN A 137 13.80 -7.90 3.63
C ASN A 137 14.33 -8.22 2.22
N LEU A 138 14.83 -7.23 1.49
CA LEU A 138 15.22 -7.35 0.10
C LEU A 138 16.35 -8.38 -0.13
N ASP A 139 17.37 -8.38 0.72
CA ASP A 139 18.51 -9.31 0.61
C ASP A 139 18.10 -10.76 0.90
N ALA A 140 16.99 -10.96 1.62
CA ALA A 140 16.42 -12.28 1.91
C ALA A 140 15.49 -12.79 0.79
N GLY A 141 15.28 -12.00 -0.28
CA GLY A 141 14.39 -12.36 -1.38
C GLY A 141 12.91 -12.40 -1.00
N VAL A 142 12.54 -11.77 0.12
CA VAL A 142 11.15 -11.67 0.58
C VAL A 142 10.44 -10.54 -0.18
N SER A 143 9.10 -10.59 -0.23
CA SER A 143 8.30 -9.57 -0.92
C SER A 143 8.46 -8.20 -0.28
N VAL A 144 8.65 -7.20 -1.13
CA VAL A 144 8.75 -5.76 -0.82
C VAL A 144 7.74 -4.99 -1.68
N GLY A 145 7.65 -3.68 -1.56
CA GLY A 145 6.70 -2.92 -2.36
C GLY A 145 6.98 -1.43 -2.52
N THR A 146 6.13 -0.73 -3.25
CA THR A 146 6.08 0.74 -3.30
C THR A 146 4.70 1.16 -2.80
N ILE A 147 4.62 2.18 -1.96
CA ILE A 147 3.34 2.78 -1.51
C ILE A 147 3.26 4.20 -2.04
N PHE A 148 2.05 4.64 -2.44
CA PHE A 148 1.85 6.00 -2.90
C PHE A 148 0.48 6.56 -2.49
N GLY A 149 0.46 7.86 -2.21
CA GLY A 149 -0.73 8.67 -2.05
C GLY A 149 -0.68 9.89 -2.96
N VAL A 150 -1.79 10.22 -3.60
CA VAL A 150 -1.94 11.38 -4.48
C VAL A 150 -2.94 12.33 -3.85
N PHE A 151 -2.52 13.58 -3.67
CA PHE A 151 -3.35 14.68 -3.21
C PHE A 151 -3.58 15.65 -4.37
N LYS A 152 -4.76 16.27 -4.40
CA LYS A 152 -4.98 17.47 -5.22
C LYS A 152 -4.65 18.67 -4.37
N LEU A 153 -3.72 19.50 -4.84
CA LEU A 153 -3.34 20.71 -4.11
C LEU A 153 -4.52 21.68 -4.04
N PRO A 154 -4.70 22.38 -2.91
CA PRO A 154 -5.70 23.44 -2.81
C PRO A 154 -5.37 24.57 -3.78
N GLU A 155 -6.41 25.32 -4.17
CA GLU A 155 -6.22 26.51 -5.00
C GLU A 155 -5.34 27.53 -4.27
N GLY A 156 -4.31 28.05 -4.95
CA GLY A 156 -3.33 28.95 -4.35
C GLY A 156 -2.23 28.29 -3.51
N ALA A 157 -2.13 26.96 -3.52
CA ALA A 157 -0.99 26.24 -2.95
C ALA A 157 0.35 26.78 -3.48
N LYS A 158 1.33 26.92 -2.60
CA LYS A 158 2.64 27.48 -2.92
C LYS A 158 3.63 26.40 -3.38
N GLY A 159 3.28 25.13 -3.16
CA GLY A 159 4.15 23.99 -3.35
C GLY A 159 5.15 23.86 -2.21
N THR A 160 4.72 24.13 -0.97
CA THR A 160 5.55 23.94 0.22
C THR A 160 5.10 22.70 0.99
N LYS A 161 5.95 22.22 1.91
CA LYS A 161 5.64 21.04 2.74
C LYS A 161 4.37 21.22 3.58
N GLU A 162 4.03 22.45 3.95
CA GLU A 162 2.80 22.77 4.69
C GLU A 162 1.55 22.48 3.86
N ASP A 163 1.62 22.62 2.53
CA ASP A 163 0.52 22.25 1.62
C ASP A 163 0.26 20.74 1.60
N MET A 164 1.19 19.94 2.15
CA MET A 164 1.13 18.48 2.22
C MET A 164 0.73 17.95 3.60
N LEU A 165 0.61 18.80 4.63
CA LEU A 165 0.20 18.38 5.97
C LEU A 165 -1.32 18.18 6.05
N LEU A 166 -1.84 17.34 5.15
CA LEU A 166 -3.26 17.07 4.96
C LEU A 166 -3.62 15.69 5.55
N PRO A 167 -4.83 15.54 6.12
CA PRO A 167 -5.33 14.23 6.51
C PRO A 167 -5.54 13.33 5.28
N GLY A 168 -5.53 12.01 5.48
CA GLY A 168 -5.77 11.02 4.43
C GLY A 168 -7.13 11.17 3.73
N THR A 169 -8.11 11.86 4.35
CA THR A 169 -9.37 12.23 3.69
C THR A 169 -9.19 13.09 2.45
N GLU A 170 -8.06 13.77 2.28
CA GLU A 170 -7.73 14.58 1.11
C GLU A 170 -7.05 13.80 -0.03
N LEU A 171 -6.73 12.52 0.18
CA LEU A 171 -6.23 11.66 -0.89
C LEU A 171 -7.27 11.53 -2.00
N VAL A 172 -6.91 11.91 -3.22
CA VAL A 172 -7.73 11.71 -4.42
C VAL A 172 -7.55 10.32 -5.02
N ALA A 173 -6.38 9.72 -4.79
CA ALA A 173 -6.08 8.33 -5.09
C ALA A 173 -4.92 7.83 -4.23
N SER A 174 -4.87 6.53 -4.00
CA SER A 174 -3.77 5.87 -3.32
C SER A 174 -3.63 4.44 -3.79
N GLY A 175 -2.53 3.83 -3.41
CA GLY A 175 -2.29 2.42 -3.70
C GLY A 175 -0.93 1.96 -3.28
N PHE A 176 -0.63 0.74 -3.68
CA PHE A 176 0.68 0.14 -3.51
C PHE A 176 0.96 -0.86 -4.63
N THR A 177 2.22 -1.09 -4.92
CA THR A 177 2.66 -2.21 -5.75
C THR A 177 3.46 -3.19 -4.91
N MET A 178 3.00 -4.45 -4.82
CA MET A 178 3.77 -5.52 -4.19
C MET A 178 4.67 -6.18 -5.23
N TYR A 179 5.97 -6.23 -4.97
CA TYR A 179 6.97 -6.95 -5.77
C TYR A 179 7.24 -8.32 -5.13
N GLY A 180 6.33 -9.26 -5.36
CA GLY A 180 6.48 -10.66 -4.96
C GLY A 180 6.82 -11.56 -6.15
N ALA A 181 6.25 -12.77 -6.16
CA ALA A 181 6.37 -13.68 -7.30
C ALA A 181 5.99 -12.99 -8.63
N SER A 182 4.88 -12.24 -8.61
CA SER A 182 4.48 -11.27 -9.62
C SER A 182 4.49 -9.85 -9.02
N ALA A 183 4.57 -8.82 -9.87
CA ALA A 183 4.32 -7.45 -9.42
C ALA A 183 2.81 -7.19 -9.47
N GLN A 184 2.23 -6.79 -8.34
CA GLN A 184 0.79 -6.62 -8.14
C GLN A 184 0.52 -5.18 -7.72
N LEU A 185 -0.04 -4.38 -8.62
CA LEU A 185 -0.49 -3.03 -8.32
C LEU A 185 -1.91 -3.10 -7.77
N VAL A 186 -2.14 -2.53 -6.59
CA VAL A 186 -3.48 -2.25 -6.05
C VAL A 186 -3.64 -0.74 -6.00
N MET A 187 -4.74 -0.23 -6.54
CA MET A 187 -5.03 1.20 -6.46
C MET A 187 -6.52 1.48 -6.30
N THR A 188 -6.82 2.67 -5.78
CA THR A 188 -8.18 3.18 -5.64
C THR A 188 -8.20 4.70 -5.77
N MET A 189 -9.39 5.23 -6.06
CA MET A 189 -9.67 6.67 -6.09
C MET A 189 -10.59 7.02 -4.91
N LYS A 190 -10.65 8.29 -4.51
CA LYS A 190 -11.51 8.76 -3.43
C LYS A 190 -12.97 8.33 -3.65
N GLY A 191 -13.49 7.48 -2.76
CA GLY A 191 -14.86 6.92 -2.86
C GLY A 191 -15.10 5.95 -4.02
N GLY A 192 -14.05 5.47 -4.68
CA GLY A 192 -14.12 4.54 -5.80
C GLY A 192 -13.92 3.07 -5.40
N SER A 193 -13.92 2.19 -6.40
CA SER A 193 -13.56 0.78 -6.21
C SER A 193 -12.05 0.60 -6.00
N VAL A 194 -11.67 -0.51 -5.37
CA VAL A 194 -10.29 -0.95 -5.28
C VAL A 194 -10.02 -1.94 -6.41
N ASN A 195 -8.97 -1.75 -7.19
CA ASN A 195 -8.68 -2.59 -8.35
C ASN A 195 -7.23 -3.09 -8.30
N GLY A 196 -7.05 -4.39 -8.58
CA GLY A 196 -5.76 -5.06 -8.60
C GLY A 196 -5.34 -5.43 -10.02
N PHE A 197 -4.09 -5.11 -10.36
CA PHE A 197 -3.48 -5.35 -11.65
C PHE A 197 -2.20 -6.17 -11.51
N THR A 198 -2.05 -7.20 -12.32
CA THR A 198 -0.81 -8.01 -12.39
C THR A 198 0.06 -7.51 -13.54
N LEU A 199 1.34 -7.27 -13.30
CA LEU A 199 2.30 -6.95 -14.36
C LEU A 199 2.62 -8.19 -15.22
N ASP A 200 2.28 -8.13 -16.50
CA ASP A 200 2.81 -9.04 -17.51
C ASP A 200 4.19 -8.54 -17.96
N GLN A 201 5.22 -9.35 -17.72
CA GLN A 201 6.62 -8.97 -18.02
C GLN A 201 6.93 -8.99 -19.52
N SER A 202 6.23 -9.81 -20.30
CA SER A 202 6.45 -9.94 -21.73
C SER A 202 5.80 -8.80 -22.50
N LEU A 203 4.61 -8.38 -22.09
CA LEU A 203 3.91 -7.22 -22.66
C LEU A 203 4.41 -5.89 -22.07
N GLY A 204 4.93 -5.92 -20.83
CA GLY A 204 5.31 -4.71 -20.10
C GLY A 204 4.09 -3.89 -19.64
N GLU A 205 2.96 -4.55 -19.41
CA GLU A 205 1.68 -3.92 -19.08
C GLU A 205 1.07 -4.48 -17.79
N PHE A 206 0.45 -3.60 -17.00
CA PHE A 206 -0.37 -4.00 -15.86
C PHE A 206 -1.75 -4.39 -16.37
N ILE A 207 -2.12 -5.64 -16.18
CA ILE A 207 -3.40 -6.21 -16.63
C ILE A 207 -4.35 -6.31 -15.44
N LEU A 208 -5.59 -5.85 -15.60
CA LEU A 208 -6.61 -5.96 -14.56
C LEU A 208 -6.92 -7.44 -14.30
N THR A 209 -6.62 -7.90 -13.08
CA THR A 209 -6.83 -9.28 -12.66
C THR A 209 -7.81 -9.40 -11.49
N HIS A 210 -7.99 -8.32 -10.73
CA HIS A 210 -8.87 -8.26 -9.57
C HIS A 210 -9.73 -6.98 -9.64
N PRO A 211 -10.80 -6.96 -10.46
CA PRO A 211 -11.74 -5.85 -10.47
C PRO A 211 -12.52 -5.77 -9.16
N ASP A 212 -12.78 -4.55 -8.68
CA ASP A 212 -13.66 -4.25 -7.54
C ASP A 212 -13.38 -5.12 -6.29
N MET A 213 -12.12 -5.17 -5.88
CA MET A 213 -11.68 -5.89 -4.68
C MET A 213 -12.48 -5.46 -3.45
N ARG A 214 -12.97 -6.45 -2.71
CA ARG A 214 -13.63 -6.28 -1.41
C ARG A 214 -12.97 -7.20 -0.40
N ILE A 215 -12.63 -6.63 0.74
CA ILE A 215 -12.07 -7.42 1.84
C ILE A 215 -13.19 -8.24 2.50
N PRO A 216 -12.94 -9.50 2.88
CA PRO A 216 -13.87 -10.26 3.70
C PRO A 216 -14.18 -9.53 5.02
N ARG A 217 -15.44 -9.61 5.50
CA ARG A 217 -15.88 -8.97 6.75
C ARG A 217 -15.09 -9.42 7.99
N SER A 218 -14.64 -10.67 7.99
CA SER A 218 -13.84 -11.30 9.06
C SER A 218 -13.02 -12.47 8.50
N ARG A 219 -11.85 -12.73 9.10
CA ARG A 219 -11.06 -13.95 8.92
C ARG A 219 -10.18 -14.16 10.16
N ALA A 220 -10.01 -15.42 10.57
CA ALA A 220 -9.14 -15.80 11.69
C ALA A 220 -7.64 -15.79 11.33
N ILE A 221 -7.12 -14.66 10.84
CA ILE A 221 -5.71 -14.41 10.54
C ILE A 221 -5.30 -13.09 11.18
N TYR A 222 -4.15 -13.08 11.87
CA TYR A 222 -3.57 -11.84 12.40
C TYR A 222 -2.09 -11.71 12.03
N SER A 223 -1.68 -10.46 11.87
CA SER A 223 -0.34 -10.08 11.43
C SER A 223 0.22 -8.96 12.27
N VAL A 224 1.15 -9.30 13.16
CA VAL A 224 1.79 -8.37 14.08
C VAL A 224 3.18 -8.90 14.46
N ASN A 225 4.14 -8.02 14.69
CA ASN A 225 5.46 -8.41 15.20
C ASN A 225 5.39 -8.69 16.71
N GLU A 226 5.14 -9.95 17.08
CA GLU A 226 5.06 -10.36 18.48
C GLU A 226 6.37 -10.22 19.27
N GLY A 227 7.52 -10.04 18.59
CA GLY A 227 8.79 -9.75 19.23
C GLY A 227 8.77 -8.46 20.06
N ASN A 228 7.84 -7.55 19.77
CA ASN A 228 7.65 -6.30 20.51
C ASN A 228 6.70 -6.45 21.72
N SER A 229 6.21 -7.65 22.02
CA SER A 229 5.21 -7.89 23.08
C SER A 229 5.61 -7.40 24.47
N LEU A 230 6.91 -7.34 24.76
CA LEU A 230 7.44 -6.75 25.98
C LEU A 230 7.08 -5.26 26.14
N TYR A 231 7.04 -4.52 25.03
CA TYR A 231 6.84 -3.06 25.00
C TYR A 231 5.39 -2.63 24.84
N TRP A 232 4.52 -3.56 24.43
CA TRP A 232 3.11 -3.26 24.19
C TRP A 232 2.39 -2.77 25.45
N GLU A 233 1.40 -1.93 25.23
CA GLU A 233 0.42 -1.58 26.24
C GLU A 233 -0.55 -2.74 26.49
N GLU A 234 -1.19 -2.74 27.66
CA GLU A 234 -2.11 -3.81 28.07
C GLU A 234 -3.28 -4.08 27.09
N PRO A 235 -3.96 -3.09 26.47
CA PRO A 235 -5.02 -3.39 25.50
C PRO A 235 -4.51 -4.17 24.28
N VAL A 236 -3.29 -3.89 23.82
CA VAL A 236 -2.67 -4.63 22.69
C VAL A 236 -2.35 -6.07 23.11
N LYS A 237 -1.79 -6.26 24.31
CA LYS A 237 -1.51 -7.61 24.84
C LYS A 237 -2.79 -8.41 25.03
N GLU A 238 -3.83 -7.81 25.62
CA GLU A 238 -5.13 -8.44 25.80
C GLU A 238 -5.72 -8.86 24.45
N TYR A 239 -5.71 -7.93 23.48
CA TYR A 239 -6.20 -8.22 22.14
C TYR A 239 -5.48 -9.41 21.51
N VAL A 240 -4.14 -9.38 21.40
CA VAL A 240 -3.38 -10.46 20.77
C VAL A 240 -3.55 -11.78 21.53
N ASN A 241 -3.62 -11.75 22.86
CA ASN A 241 -3.88 -12.96 23.65
C ASN A 241 -5.29 -13.51 23.42
N SER A 242 -6.30 -12.67 23.22
CA SER A 242 -7.66 -13.10 22.91
C SER A 242 -7.74 -13.87 21.58
N LEU A 243 -6.87 -13.56 20.62
CA LEU A 243 -6.79 -14.28 19.33
C LEU A 243 -6.15 -15.67 19.46
N LYS A 244 -5.24 -15.84 20.42
CA LYS A 244 -4.52 -17.10 20.69
C LYS A 244 -5.32 -18.02 21.59
N TYR A 245 -6.04 -17.45 22.56
CA TYR A 245 -6.77 -18.17 23.59
C TYR A 245 -8.25 -17.76 23.61
N PRO A 246 -9.01 -18.04 22.53
CA PRO A 246 -10.39 -17.57 22.37
C PRO A 246 -11.45 -18.30 23.23
N GLY A 247 -11.03 -19.10 24.22
CA GLY A 247 -11.92 -19.86 25.10
C GLY A 247 -12.42 -21.19 24.54
N GLU A 248 -13.32 -21.87 25.28
CA GLU A 248 -13.68 -23.30 25.09
C GLU A 248 -14.22 -23.65 23.69
N ASN A 249 -14.83 -22.70 22.97
CA ASN A 249 -15.44 -22.94 21.66
C ASN A 249 -14.76 -22.19 20.51
N GLY A 250 -13.69 -21.43 20.79
CA GLY A 250 -12.97 -20.65 19.80
C GLY A 250 -11.80 -21.41 19.20
N LYS A 251 -11.52 -21.21 17.91
CA LYS A 251 -10.27 -21.66 17.30
C LYS A 251 -9.26 -20.52 17.30
N PRO A 252 -8.01 -20.76 17.73
CA PRO A 252 -6.96 -19.76 17.63
C PRO A 252 -6.79 -19.25 16.21
N TYR A 253 -6.41 -17.99 16.08
CA TYR A 253 -6.16 -17.39 14.78
C TYR A 253 -4.83 -17.88 14.21
N SER A 254 -4.74 -17.94 12.88
CA SER A 254 -3.46 -18.17 12.21
C SER A 254 -2.59 -16.91 12.25
N ALA A 255 -1.41 -17.02 12.83
CA ALA A 255 -0.40 -15.96 12.76
C ALA A 255 0.27 -15.92 11.39
N ARG A 256 0.38 -14.75 10.77
CA ARG A 256 1.17 -14.52 9.55
C ARG A 256 1.83 -13.16 9.68
N TYR A 257 3.15 -13.08 9.59
CA TYR A 257 3.85 -11.80 9.58
C TYR A 257 5.02 -11.91 8.61
N ILE A 258 4.92 -11.25 7.46
CA ILE A 258 5.94 -11.27 6.41
C ILE A 258 7.05 -10.28 6.76
N GLY A 259 6.69 -9.15 7.37
CA GLY A 259 7.65 -8.11 7.77
C GLY A 259 7.83 -7.01 6.74
N SER A 260 7.03 -7.00 5.67
CA SER A 260 6.82 -5.87 4.75
C SER A 260 5.35 -5.46 4.85
N MET A 261 5.07 -4.17 5.06
CA MET A 261 3.71 -3.68 5.20
C MET A 261 2.89 -4.02 3.95
N VAL A 262 3.45 -3.80 2.76
CA VAL A 262 2.78 -4.06 1.48
C VAL A 262 2.41 -5.53 1.33
N ALA A 263 3.32 -6.45 1.67
CA ALA A 263 3.06 -7.88 1.55
C ALA A 263 1.99 -8.37 2.55
N ASP A 264 2.07 -7.90 3.80
CA ASP A 264 1.08 -8.22 4.83
C ASP A 264 -0.29 -7.58 4.53
N ALA A 265 -0.32 -6.35 4.02
CA ALA A 265 -1.52 -5.65 3.58
C ALA A 265 -2.18 -6.34 2.38
N TYR A 266 -1.43 -6.71 1.34
CA TYR A 266 -1.98 -7.38 0.16
C TYR A 266 -2.65 -8.71 0.53
N ARG A 267 -2.01 -9.53 1.37
CA ARG A 267 -2.60 -10.76 1.91
C ARG A 267 -3.89 -10.46 2.69
N THR A 268 -3.86 -9.46 3.56
CA THR A 268 -5.01 -9.09 4.40
C THR A 268 -6.18 -8.61 3.55
N LEU A 269 -5.92 -7.84 2.50
CA LEU A 269 -6.93 -7.38 1.55
C LEU A 269 -7.61 -8.56 0.81
N LEU A 270 -6.83 -9.55 0.37
CA LEU A 270 -7.36 -10.71 -0.37
C LEU A 270 -8.07 -11.73 0.53
N TYR A 271 -7.49 -12.04 1.69
CA TYR A 271 -7.95 -13.16 2.51
C TYR A 271 -8.78 -12.72 3.72
N GLY A 272 -8.78 -11.43 4.04
CA GLY A 272 -9.30 -10.89 5.29
C GLY A 272 -8.35 -11.16 6.46
N GLY A 273 -8.77 -10.68 7.63
CA GLY A 273 -8.01 -10.72 8.86
C GLY A 273 -7.55 -9.33 9.24
N ILE A 274 -6.46 -9.24 10.00
CA ILE A 274 -5.96 -7.95 10.49
C ILE A 274 -4.43 -7.87 10.41
N PHE A 275 -3.96 -6.70 9.98
CA PHE A 275 -2.59 -6.24 10.13
C PHE A 275 -2.52 -5.20 11.25
N ALA A 276 -1.54 -5.34 12.13
CA ALA A 276 -1.31 -4.44 13.24
C ALA A 276 0.17 -4.09 13.36
N TYR A 277 0.43 -2.78 13.48
CA TYR A 277 1.71 -2.23 13.88
C TYR A 277 1.43 -1.16 14.96
N PRO A 278 1.10 -1.57 16.20
CA PRO A 278 0.70 -0.66 17.25
C PRO A 278 1.88 0.24 17.70
N ALA A 279 1.55 1.41 18.25
CA ALA A 279 2.46 2.15 19.08
C ALA A 279 2.78 1.34 20.35
N ASP A 280 3.98 1.55 20.89
CA ASP A 280 4.44 0.87 22.09
C ASP A 280 5.38 1.76 22.92
N LYS A 281 5.84 1.26 24.06
CA LYS A 281 6.72 2.04 24.96
C LYS A 281 8.06 2.44 24.33
N LYS A 282 8.53 1.72 23.30
CA LYS A 282 9.78 2.03 22.58
C LYS A 282 9.53 3.01 21.44
N SER A 283 8.37 2.94 20.81
CA SER A 283 7.92 3.82 19.73
C SER A 283 6.54 4.37 20.06
N PRO A 284 6.46 5.44 20.89
CA PRO A 284 5.19 5.95 21.42
C PRO A 284 4.23 6.50 20.36
N LYS A 285 4.76 6.89 19.20
CA LYS A 285 3.97 7.28 18.02
C LYS A 285 3.78 6.13 17.02
N GLY A 286 4.27 4.93 17.29
CA GLY A 286 4.41 3.86 16.28
C GLY A 286 5.62 4.06 15.37
N LYS A 287 5.76 3.18 14.38
CA LYS A 287 6.91 3.17 13.45
C LYS A 287 6.56 3.69 12.05
N LEU A 288 5.37 3.34 11.54
CA LEU A 288 4.96 3.64 10.17
C LEU A 288 4.58 5.11 10.02
N ARG A 289 4.73 5.68 8.83
CA ARG A 289 4.54 7.10 8.57
C ARG A 289 3.17 7.39 7.98
N ILE A 290 2.57 8.48 8.46
CA ILE A 290 1.17 8.80 8.18
C ILE A 290 0.95 9.02 6.69
N MET A 291 1.82 9.80 6.06
CA MET A 291 1.60 10.33 4.71
C MET A 291 1.78 9.30 3.59
N TYR A 292 2.76 8.41 3.72
CA TYR A 292 3.16 7.50 2.65
C TYR A 292 3.06 6.02 3.01
N GLU A 293 2.66 5.66 4.24
CA GLU A 293 2.37 4.28 4.63
C GLU A 293 0.92 4.15 5.12
N CYS A 294 0.59 4.79 6.25
CA CYS A 294 -0.70 4.58 6.94
C CYS A 294 -1.91 5.13 6.18
N GLY A 295 -1.87 6.39 5.74
CA GLY A 295 -2.96 7.05 5.02
C GLY A 295 -3.32 6.36 3.70
N PRO A 296 -2.34 6.12 2.80
CA PRO A 296 -2.57 5.40 1.56
C PRO A 296 -3.21 4.03 1.77
N MET A 297 -2.70 3.25 2.72
CA MET A 297 -3.23 1.91 3.04
C MET A 297 -4.62 1.99 3.66
N ALA A 298 -4.88 2.96 4.55
CA ALA A 298 -6.20 3.18 5.12
C ALA A 298 -7.25 3.48 4.03
N GLN A 299 -6.93 4.30 3.03
CA GLN A 299 -7.86 4.59 1.93
C GLN A 299 -8.18 3.33 1.12
N VAL A 300 -7.17 2.50 0.82
CA VAL A 300 -7.39 1.22 0.13
C VAL A 300 -8.31 0.31 0.94
N PHE A 301 -8.05 0.15 2.24
CA PHE A 301 -8.83 -0.76 3.08
C PHE A 301 -10.26 -0.27 3.32
N GLU A 302 -10.46 1.02 3.58
CA GLU A 302 -11.80 1.58 3.77
C GLU A 302 -12.64 1.48 2.48
N ASN A 303 -12.07 1.80 1.31
CA ASN A 303 -12.78 1.63 0.03
C ASN A 303 -13.08 0.16 -0.29
N ALA A 304 -12.26 -0.78 0.19
CA ALA A 304 -12.52 -2.21 0.07
C ALA A 304 -13.60 -2.74 1.05
N GLY A 305 -14.13 -1.89 1.95
CA GLY A 305 -15.12 -2.26 2.97
C GLY A 305 -14.53 -2.71 4.31
N GLY A 306 -13.24 -2.50 4.52
CA GLY A 306 -12.52 -2.73 5.78
C GLY A 306 -12.51 -1.51 6.70
N GLN A 307 -11.58 -1.51 7.64
CA GLN A 307 -11.33 -0.39 8.56
C GLN A 307 -9.83 -0.19 8.76
N ALA A 308 -9.45 1.04 9.12
CA ALA A 308 -8.12 1.37 9.61
C ALA A 308 -8.20 2.40 10.74
N VAL A 309 -7.59 2.11 11.88
CA VAL A 309 -7.52 3.01 13.04
C VAL A 309 -6.09 3.12 13.56
N ASN A 310 -5.76 4.26 14.18
CA ASN A 310 -4.47 4.43 14.83
C ASN A 310 -4.45 3.79 16.25
N SER A 311 -3.34 3.89 16.97
CA SER A 311 -3.26 3.35 18.35
C SER A 311 -4.08 4.11 19.40
N LYS A 312 -4.63 5.28 19.05
CA LYS A 312 -5.63 6.00 19.87
C LYS A 312 -7.07 5.66 19.48
N MET A 313 -7.26 4.68 18.59
CA MET A 313 -8.55 4.28 18.02
C MET A 313 -9.24 5.37 17.21
N GLU A 314 -8.49 6.37 16.74
CA GLU A 314 -8.98 7.37 15.78
C GLU A 314 -8.96 6.78 14.37
N ARG A 315 -9.95 7.12 13.53
CA ARG A 315 -9.98 6.68 12.14
C ARG A 315 -8.75 7.19 11.40
N MET A 316 -7.98 6.28 10.79
CA MET A 316 -6.65 6.59 10.29
C MET A 316 -6.64 7.69 9.21
N LEU A 317 -7.68 7.75 8.35
CA LEU A 317 -7.78 8.81 7.33
C LEU A 317 -8.00 10.22 7.90
N GLU A 318 -8.53 10.34 9.12
CA GLU A 318 -8.83 11.64 9.74
C GLU A 318 -7.63 12.21 10.52
N VAL A 319 -6.57 11.40 10.71
CA VAL A 319 -5.36 11.84 11.41
C VAL A 319 -4.53 12.72 10.47
N ALA A 320 -4.45 14.02 10.80
CA ALA A 320 -3.57 14.96 10.12
C ALA A 320 -2.14 14.87 10.66
N PRO A 321 -1.11 14.76 9.79
CA PRO A 321 0.29 14.74 10.22
C PRO A 321 0.75 16.12 10.69
N GLN A 322 1.59 16.19 11.72
CA GLN A 322 2.24 17.45 12.14
C GLN A 322 3.55 17.71 11.38
N HIS A 323 4.11 16.68 10.77
CA HIS A 323 5.35 16.70 10.00
C HIS A 323 5.25 15.71 8.85
N ILE A 324 5.96 15.95 7.75
CA ILE A 324 5.91 15.08 6.55
C ILE A 324 6.37 13.62 6.81
N HIS A 325 7.19 13.41 7.83
CA HIS A 325 7.61 12.07 8.32
C HIS A 325 6.98 11.68 9.67
N ASP A 326 5.85 12.28 10.06
CA ASP A 326 5.19 11.95 11.32
C ASP A 326 4.69 10.51 11.34
N ARG A 327 4.82 9.87 12.51
CA ARG A 327 4.59 8.43 12.67
C ARG A 327 3.22 8.15 13.29
N SER A 328 2.68 6.98 12.99
CA SER A 328 1.49 6.44 13.64
C SER A 328 1.64 4.94 13.88
N GLY A 329 1.01 4.45 14.95
CA GLY A 329 0.68 3.04 15.05
C GLY A 329 -0.63 2.78 14.31
N ILE A 330 -0.79 1.60 13.71
CA ILE A 330 -1.95 1.30 12.87
C ILE A 330 -2.53 -0.10 13.16
N PHE A 331 -3.85 -0.21 13.05
CA PHE A 331 -4.59 -1.46 12.94
C PHE A 331 -5.47 -1.35 11.71
N LEU A 332 -5.32 -2.26 10.75
CA LEU A 332 -6.09 -2.24 9.50
C LEU A 332 -6.49 -3.66 9.08
N GLY A 333 -7.64 -3.79 8.45
CA GLY A 333 -8.10 -5.11 7.99
C GLY A 333 -9.60 -5.22 7.82
N SER A 334 -10.07 -6.46 7.95
CA SER A 334 -11.48 -6.83 8.00
C SER A 334 -12.21 -6.02 9.07
N TYR A 335 -13.37 -5.47 8.71
CA TYR A 335 -14.16 -4.59 9.59
C TYR A 335 -14.40 -5.21 10.97
N ASP A 336 -14.87 -6.46 11.03
CA ASP A 336 -15.21 -7.11 12.31
C ASP A 336 -13.96 -7.44 13.13
N GLU A 337 -12.77 -7.53 12.51
CA GLU A 337 -11.52 -7.77 13.23
C GLU A 337 -10.94 -6.49 13.83
N VAL A 338 -11.00 -5.38 13.09
CA VAL A 338 -10.59 -4.07 13.62
C VAL A 338 -11.54 -3.61 14.72
N GLN A 339 -12.84 -3.87 14.60
CA GLN A 339 -13.80 -3.57 15.66
C GLN A 339 -13.46 -4.23 17.00
N LYS A 340 -12.95 -5.47 17.00
CA LYS A 340 -12.49 -6.15 18.23
C LYS A 340 -11.35 -5.39 18.91
N VAL A 341 -10.45 -4.78 18.14
CA VAL A 341 -9.36 -3.95 18.68
C VAL A 341 -9.94 -2.73 19.39
N ILE A 342 -10.87 -2.03 18.73
CA ILE A 342 -11.54 -0.83 19.25
C ILE A 342 -12.26 -1.17 20.56
N ASP A 343 -13.04 -2.25 20.57
CA ASP A 343 -13.82 -2.68 21.72
C ASP A 343 -12.93 -3.03 22.92
N ILE A 344 -11.76 -3.63 22.70
CA ILE A 344 -10.81 -3.92 23.77
C ILE A 344 -10.15 -2.64 24.28
N HIS A 345 -9.68 -1.75 23.41
CA HIS A 345 -9.08 -0.49 23.84
C HIS A 345 -10.07 0.38 24.64
N ALA A 346 -11.35 0.37 24.27
CA ALA A 346 -12.41 1.07 25.01
C ALA A 346 -12.61 0.54 26.45
N LYS A 347 -12.29 -0.73 26.74
CA LYS A 347 -12.34 -1.27 28.12
C LYS A 347 -11.22 -0.71 28.99
N HIS A 348 -10.05 -0.41 28.39
CA HIS A 348 -8.86 0.10 29.08
C HIS A 348 -8.85 1.63 29.20
N ALA A 349 -9.70 2.34 28.48
CA ALA A 349 -9.83 3.80 28.55
C ALA A 349 -10.64 4.30 29.78
N LYS A 350 -11.01 3.41 30.69
CA LYS A 350 -11.85 3.69 31.87
C LYS A 350 -11.05 3.96 33.14
#